data_AF-A0A090S790-F1
#
_entry.id   AF-A0A090S790-F1
#
_cell.length_a   1.000
_cell.length_b   1.000
_cell.length_c   1.000
_cell.angle_alpha   90.00
_cell.angle_beta   90.00
_cell.angle_gamma   90.00
#
_symmetry.space_group_name_H-M   'P 1'
#
loop_
_entity.id
_entity.type
_entity.pdbx_description
1 polymer ?
#
loop_
_entity_poly.entity_id
_entity_poly.type
_entity_poly.pdbx_seq_one_letter_code
_entity_poly.pdbx_strand_id
1 'polypeptide(L)'
;MLWLVGAFFFHTLGELCLSPIGLSLVTKLAPLRLASLMMGAWFGFNAIANYVAGLIGSHVGELGAMAIFGGIAITAVICGVILLMFANTLVKWMHGAEQGAPSNAEQVEEQQAQLV
;
A
#
# COMPACT_ATOMS: atom_id res chain seq x y z
N MET A 1 4.94 11.00 26.11
CA MET A 1 6.00 10.30 25.35
C MET A 1 5.57 8.89 24.94
N LEU A 2 5.18 8.01 25.87
CA LEU A 2 4.72 6.64 25.54
C LEU A 2 3.55 6.57 24.54
N TRP A 3 2.60 7.52 24.62
CA TRP A 3 1.46 7.57 23.68
C TRP A 3 1.88 7.81 22.22
N LEU A 4 2.81 8.75 21.99
CA LEU A 4 3.33 9.01 20.64
C LEU A 4 4.14 7.82 20.13
N VAL A 5 4.98 7.22 20.98
CA VAL A 5 5.77 6.03 20.61
C VAL A 5 4.85 4.88 20.19
N GLY A 6 3.77 4.62 20.94
CA GLY A 6 2.78 3.62 20.55
C GLY A 6 2.10 3.93 19.23
N ALA A 7 1.63 5.16 19.03
CA ALA A 7 0.97 5.58 17.79
C ALA A 7 1.87 5.42 16.56
N PHE A 8 3.11 5.88 16.63
CA PHE A 8 4.09 5.72 15.54
C PHE A 8 4.49 4.26 15.34
N PHE A 9 4.61 3.47 16.40
CA PHE A 9 4.91 2.04 16.30
C PHE A 9 3.83 1.28 15.52
N PHE A 10 2.54 1.50 15.85
CA PHE A 10 1.43 0.89 15.11
C PHE A 10 1.34 1.40 13.67
N HIS A 11 1.63 2.69 13.44
CA HIS A 11 1.66 3.25 12.09
C HIS A 11 2.74 2.61 11.21
N THR A 12 3.98 2.55 11.70
CA THR A 12 5.11 1.94 10.99
C THR A 12 4.91 0.44 10.80
N LEU A 13 4.32 -0.27 11.78
CA LEU A 13 3.98 -1.69 11.62
C LEU A 13 3.00 -1.91 10.46
N GLY A 14 1.99 -1.03 10.33
CA GLY A 14 1.06 -1.05 9.20
C GLY A 14 1.74 -0.79 7.86
N GLU A 15 2.65 0.19 7.80
CA GLU A 15 3.44 0.46 6.58
C GLU A 15 4.33 -0.73 6.20
N LEU A 16 4.96 -1.36 7.18
CA LEU A 16 5.82 -2.52 6.97
C LEU A 16 5.07 -3.73 6.42
N CYS A 17 3.78 -3.87 6.74
CA CYS A 17 2.94 -4.93 6.16
C CYS A 17 2.44 -4.56 4.75
N LEU A 18 2.06 -3.31 4.53
CA LEU A 18 1.45 -2.88 3.26
C LEU A 18 2.47 -2.74 2.13
N SER A 19 3.67 -2.23 2.41
CA SER A 19 4.72 -2.00 1.40
C SER A 19 5.17 -3.29 0.66
N PRO A 20 5.54 -4.38 1.35
CA PRO A 20 5.97 -5.62 0.68
C PRO A 20 4.80 -6.36 0.00
N ILE A 21 3.61 -6.36 0.60
CA ILE A 21 2.42 -7.01 0.02
C ILE A 21 1.97 -6.29 -1.25
N GLY A 22 1.92 -4.96 -1.22
CA GLY A 22 1.49 -4.15 -2.35
C GLY A 22 2.42 -4.30 -3.55
N LEU A 23 3.73 -4.25 -3.33
CA LEU A 23 4.71 -4.43 -4.39
C LEU A 23 4.68 -5.85 -4.98
N SER A 24 4.50 -6.88 -4.15
CA SER A 24 4.38 -8.27 -4.60
C SER A 24 3.13 -8.51 -5.45
N LEU A 25 1.99 -7.90 -5.11
CA LEU A 25 0.76 -8.01 -5.89
C LEU A 25 0.88 -7.33 -7.26
N VAL A 26 1.48 -6.14 -7.31
CA VAL A 26 1.68 -5.42 -8.58
C VAL A 26 2.57 -6.22 -9.54
N THR A 27 3.61 -6.88 -9.03
CA THR A 27 4.51 -7.69 -9.88
C THR A 27 3.92 -9.05 -10.25
N LYS A 28 3.13 -9.68 -9.37
CA LYS A 28 2.46 -10.97 -9.63
C LYS A 28 1.28 -10.86 -10.60
N LEU A 29 0.54 -9.75 -10.60
CA LEU A 29 -0.60 -9.54 -11.49
C LEU A 29 -0.25 -8.78 -12.79
N ALA A 30 0.95 -8.22 -12.90
CA ALA A 30 1.36 -7.49 -14.09
C ALA A 30 1.64 -8.44 -15.28
N PRO A 31 1.02 -8.23 -16.45
CA PRO A 31 1.40 -8.95 -17.66
C PRO A 31 2.82 -8.53 -18.07
N LEU A 32 3.68 -9.49 -18.44
CA LEU A 32 5.11 -9.31 -18.74
C LEU A 32 5.42 -8.13 -19.68
N ARG A 33 4.49 -7.80 -20.58
CA ARG A 33 4.65 -6.70 -21.56
C ARG A 33 4.37 -5.30 -20.99
N LEU A 34 3.65 -5.19 -19.87
CA LEU A 34 3.24 -3.92 -19.24
C LEU A 34 3.75 -3.80 -17.79
N ALA A 35 4.75 -4.60 -17.40
CA ALA A 35 5.29 -4.59 -16.04
C ALA A 35 5.76 -3.18 -15.59
N SER A 36 6.45 -2.45 -16.47
CA SER A 36 6.88 -1.07 -16.20
C SER A 36 5.72 -0.07 -16.07
N LEU A 37 4.62 -0.29 -16.80
CA LEU A 37 3.41 0.54 -16.70
C LEU A 37 2.67 0.30 -15.38
N MET A 38 2.59 -0.95 -14.92
CA MET A 38 1.98 -1.30 -13.63
C MET A 38 2.78 -0.73 -12.45
N MET A 39 4.12 -0.75 -12.54
CA MET A 39 4.97 -0.07 -11.56
C MET A 39 4.79 1.46 -11.62
N GLY A 40 4.62 2.04 -12.81
CA GLY A 40 4.27 3.45 -12.99
C GLY A 40 2.92 3.81 -12.36
N ALA A 41 1.92 2.93 -12.46
CA ALA A 41 0.62 3.11 -11.81
C ALA A 41 0.75 3.04 -10.28
N TRP A 42 1.54 2.12 -9.74
CA TRP A 42 1.81 2.03 -8.30
C TRP A 42 2.39 3.34 -7.74
N PHE A 43 3.41 3.90 -8.39
CA PHE A 43 3.97 5.20 -7.99
C PHE A 43 3.01 6.37 -8.27
N GLY A 44 2.23 6.32 -9.36
CA GLY A 44 1.22 7.31 -9.68
C GLY A 44 0.13 7.41 -8.60
N PHE A 45 -0.39 6.27 -8.13
CA PHE A 45 -1.33 6.23 -7.01
C PHE A 45 -0.72 6.80 -5.72
N ASN A 46 0.54 6.47 -5.41
CA ASN A 46 1.24 7.05 -4.26
C ASN A 46 1.41 8.57 -4.38
N ALA A 47 1.72 9.08 -5.57
CA ALA A 47 1.84 10.52 -5.82
C ALA A 47 0.49 11.24 -5.64
N ILE A 48 -0.59 10.67 -6.16
CA ILE A 48 -1.95 11.22 -6.00
C ILE A 48 -2.35 11.19 -4.51
N ALA A 49 -2.10 10.09 -3.81
CA ALA A 49 -2.40 9.97 -2.39
C ALA A 49 -1.67 11.04 -1.56
N ASN A 50 -0.38 11.26 -1.82
CA ASN A 50 0.41 12.32 -1.15
C ASN A 50 -0.11 13.72 -1.49
N TYR A 51 -0.50 13.99 -2.73
CA TYR A 51 -1.10 15.27 -3.13
C TYR A 51 -2.41 15.54 -2.37
N VAL A 52 -3.28 14.55 -2.29
CA VAL A 52 -4.55 14.63 -1.55
C VAL A 52 -4.29 14.80 -0.05
N ALA A 53 -3.32 14.06 0.52
CA ALA A 53 -2.92 14.21 1.91
C ALA A 53 -2.41 15.62 2.22
N GLY A 54 -1.65 16.22 1.30
CA GLY A 54 -1.19 17.61 1.40
C GLY A 54 -2.34 18.63 1.38
N LEU A 55 -3.34 18.41 0.51
CA LEU A 55 -4.55 19.25 0.45
C LEU A 55 -5.37 19.16 1.74
N ILE A 56 -5.52 17.98 2.31
CA ILE A 56 -6.22 17.79 3.59
C ILE A 56 -5.39 18.43 4.73
N GLY A 57 -4.07 18.29 4.68
CA GLY A 57 -3.13 18.87 5.64
C GLY A 57 -3.14 20.40 5.64
N SER A 58 -3.33 21.06 4.49
CA SER A 58 -3.38 22.53 4.43
C SER A 58 -4.62 23.12 5.12
N HIS A 59 -5.72 22.36 5.21
CA HIS A 59 -6.96 22.79 5.86
C HIS A 59 -6.98 22.53 7.38
N VAL A 60 -5.87 22.03 7.97
CA VAL A 60 -5.73 21.81 9.42
C VAL A 60 -5.84 23.09 10.25
N GLY A 61 -5.41 24.23 9.70
CA GLY A 61 -5.45 25.51 10.39
C GLY A 61 -6.86 26.04 10.68
N GLU A 62 -7.85 25.75 9.82
CA GLU A 62 -9.23 26.25 9.96
C GLU A 62 -10.18 25.25 10.64
N LEU A 63 -10.03 23.95 10.38
CA LEU A 63 -10.99 22.92 10.82
C LEU A 63 -10.65 22.28 12.18
N GLY A 64 -9.48 22.59 12.72
CA GLY A 64 -9.00 22.05 13.99
C GLY A 64 -8.39 20.64 13.84
N ALA A 65 -7.24 20.43 14.47
CA ALA A 65 -6.47 19.19 14.35
C ALA A 65 -7.28 17.93 14.71
N MET A 66 -8.11 17.98 15.75
CA MET A 66 -8.90 16.82 16.18
C MET A 66 -9.90 16.33 15.11
N ALA A 67 -10.51 17.24 14.35
CA ALA A 67 -11.50 16.86 13.34
C ALA A 67 -10.84 16.11 12.17
N ILE A 68 -9.65 16.56 11.75
CA ILE A 68 -8.92 15.94 10.65
C ILE A 68 -8.28 14.62 11.06
N PHE A 69 -7.61 14.56 12.23
CA PHE A 69 -7.07 13.29 12.72
C PHE A 69 -8.17 12.25 12.97
N GLY A 70 -9.32 12.68 13.49
CA GLY A 70 -10.51 11.81 13.64
C GLY A 70 -11.06 11.34 12.30
N GLY A 71 -11.18 12.25 11.31
CA GLY A 71 -11.66 11.92 9.97
C GLY A 71 -10.76 10.93 9.23
N ILE A 72 -9.43 11.09 9.33
CA ILE A 72 -8.45 10.16 8.77
C ILE A 72 -8.56 8.79 9.45
N ALA A 73 -8.66 8.75 10.78
CA ALA A 73 -8.80 7.50 11.53
C ALA A 73 -10.08 6.74 11.16
N ILE A 74 -11.23 7.42 11.09
CA ILE A 74 -12.51 6.81 10.71
C ILE A 74 -12.43 6.28 9.27
N THR A 75 -11.92 7.09 8.34
CA THR A 75 -11.78 6.68 6.93
C THR A 75 -10.84 5.48 6.78
N ALA A 76 -9.73 5.44 7.52
CA ALA A 76 -8.81 4.31 7.52
C ALA A 76 -9.46 3.02 8.05
N VAL A 77 -10.25 3.12 9.14
CA VAL A 77 -11.00 1.97 9.69
C VAL A 77 -12.05 1.48 8.70
N ILE A 78 -12.82 2.38 8.09
CA ILE A 78 -13.82 2.03 7.07
C ILE A 78 -13.14 1.31 5.90
N CYS A 79 -12.04 1.86 5.38
CA CYS A 79 -11.28 1.25 4.29
C CYS A 79 -10.76 -0.15 4.66
N GLY A 80 -10.21 -0.31 5.87
CA GLY A 80 -9.76 -1.60 6.39
C GLY A 80 -10.88 -2.63 6.49
N VAL A 81 -12.06 -2.24 7.01
CA VAL A 81 -13.23 -3.12 7.10
C VAL A 81 -13.74 -3.53 5.72
N ILE A 82 -13.81 -2.58 4.77
CA ILE A 82 -14.19 -2.88 3.38
C ILE A 82 -13.20 -3.88 2.78
N LEU A 83 -11.90 -3.66 2.93
CA LEU A 83 -10.88 -4.59 2.42
C LEU A 83 -11.02 -5.99 3.02
N LEU A 84 -11.29 -6.11 4.32
CA LEU A 84 -11.50 -7.41 4.97
C LEU A 84 -12.73 -8.14 4.42
N MET A 85 -13.83 -7.42 4.14
CA MET A 85 -15.00 -8.03 3.50
C MET A 85 -14.70 -8.52 2.08
N PHE A 86 -13.91 -7.75 1.31
CA PHE A 86 -13.55 -8.10 -0.07
C PHE A 86 -12.34 -9.02 -0.17
N ALA A 87 -11.59 -9.26 0.90
CA ALA A 87 -10.38 -10.08 0.91
C ALA A 87 -10.65 -11.49 0.35
N ASN A 88 -11.76 -12.12 0.76
CA ASN A 88 -12.14 -13.45 0.26
C ASN A 88 -12.48 -13.44 -1.25
N THR A 89 -13.01 -12.33 -1.78
CA THR A 89 -13.27 -12.15 -3.21
C THR A 89 -12.00 -11.90 -4.00
N LEU A 90 -11.10 -11.05 -3.49
CA LEU A 90 -9.80 -10.77 -4.09
C LEU A 90 -8.95 -12.06 -4.19
N VAL A 91 -8.90 -12.83 -3.12
CA VAL A 91 -8.21 -14.13 -3.09
C VAL A 91 -8.84 -15.11 -4.08
N LYS A 92 -10.17 -15.17 -4.17
CA LYS A 92 -10.85 -16.01 -5.17
C LYS A 92 -10.52 -15.62 -6.61
N TRP A 93 -10.34 -14.34 -6.90
CA TRP A 93 -9.97 -13.86 -8.24
C TRP A 93 -8.49 -14.10 -8.59
N MET A 94 -7.63 -14.33 -7.59
CA MET A 94 -6.21 -14.63 -7.80
C MET A 94 -5.91 -16.10 -8.15
N HIS A 95 -6.87 -17.02 -8.01
CA HIS A 95 -6.70 -18.47 -8.26
C HIS A 95 -6.48 -18.85 -9.75
N GLY A 96 -6.28 -17.88 -10.64
CA GLY A 96 -5.89 -18.09 -12.04
C GLY A 96 -4.46 -17.63 -12.39
N ALA A 97 -3.71 -17.04 -11.44
CA ALA A 97 -2.40 -16.45 -11.71
C ALA A 97 -1.19 -17.38 -11.42
N GLU A 98 -1.40 -18.55 -10.77
CA GLU A 98 -0.32 -19.48 -10.43
C GLU A 98 0.18 -20.36 -11.59
N GLN A 99 -0.52 -20.42 -12.73
CA GLN A 99 -0.16 -21.34 -13.82
C GLN A 99 0.69 -20.72 -14.95
N GLY A 100 1.17 -19.49 -14.80
CA GLY A 100 1.83 -18.78 -15.90
C GLY A 100 3.06 -17.99 -15.50
N ALA A 101 4.22 -18.63 -15.65
CA ALA A 101 5.57 -18.06 -15.77
C ALA A 101 6.37 -17.84 -14.46
N PRO A 102 7.65 -18.27 -14.43
CA PRO A 102 8.56 -17.98 -13.34
C PRO A 102 8.73 -16.46 -13.21
N SER A 103 8.57 -15.96 -11.99
CA SER A 103 8.53 -14.53 -11.69
C SER A 103 9.95 -13.98 -11.61
N ASN A 104 10.25 -12.95 -12.40
CA ASN A 104 11.49 -12.17 -12.35
C ASN A 104 11.76 -11.52 -10.96
N ALA A 105 10.89 -11.68 -9.96
CA ALA A 105 11.13 -11.29 -8.58
C ALA A 105 12.26 -12.10 -7.93
N GLU A 106 12.42 -13.40 -8.26
CA GLU A 106 13.58 -14.19 -7.82
C GLU A 106 14.89 -13.61 -8.39
N GLN A 107 14.85 -13.04 -9.60
CA GLN A 107 16.03 -12.46 -10.26
C GLN A 107 16.48 -11.13 -9.63
N VAL A 108 15.54 -10.32 -9.13
CA VAL A 108 15.89 -9.03 -8.50
C VAL A 108 16.42 -9.24 -7.07
N GLU A 109 15.87 -10.21 -6.33
CA GLU A 109 16.35 -10.56 -4.99
C GLU A 109 17.71 -11.27 -5.06
N GLU A 110 17.94 -12.19 -6.01
CA GLU A 110 19.26 -12.79 -6.25
C GLU A 110 20.29 -11.75 -6.72
N GLN A 111 19.91 -10.80 -7.58
CA GLN A 111 20.83 -9.78 -8.09
C GLN A 111 21.19 -8.72 -7.03
N GLN A 112 20.30 -8.45 -6.05
CA GLN A 112 20.63 -7.64 -4.88
C GLN A 112 21.44 -8.42 -3.82
N ALA A 113 21.20 -9.72 -3.65
CA ALA A 113 21.96 -10.57 -2.74
C ALA A 113 23.38 -10.89 -3.25
N GLN A 114 23.61 -10.91 -4.57
CA GLN A 114 24.95 -11.07 -5.17
C GLN A 114 25.79 -9.78 -5.17
N LEU A 115 25.20 -8.63 -4.84
CA LEU A 115 25.88 -7.32 -4.77
C LEU A 115 26.25 -6.90 -3.33
N VAL A 116 26.03 -7.77 -2.33
CA VAL A 116 26.41 -7.57 -0.92
C VAL A 116 27.45 -8.60 -0.52
#